data_AF-A0A7K1FQM4-F1
#
_entry.id   AF-A0A7K1FQM4-F1
#
_cell.length_a   1.000
_cell.length_b   1.000
_cell.length_c   1.000
_cell.angle_alpha   90.00
_cell.angle_beta   90.00
_cell.angle_gamma   90.00
#
_symmetry.space_group_name_H-M   'P 1'
#
loop_
_entity.id
_entity.type
_entity.pdbx_description
1 polymer ?
#
loop_
_entity_poly.entity_id
_entity_poly.type
_entity_poly.pdbx_seq_one_letter_code
_entity_poly.pdbx_strand_id
1 'polypeptide(L)'
;MSTDTAPERYHRRRRWPILTVVVVLLAGTGFIWFQVLKPGPAAATGCNQPGPAPSTTSQTSRSATSSRAASSSRSTGTAASTPRTSAPGSSRSGSASGSASGTATTASVSTTLGSFLAASALRDTRPANPEQIALQVFNASTTRGLARTVTTELQAAGFSSIKAGANDVLYPAGDLVCSSEIRFGPAGLAQARTVLIVAPCAQLVQDDRFDASVDLALGARYVSTPVTDEMKAQLQALIDAAAPPPVIEGQTAAARPLASIPPLPEVDCSAPPTRAGTSSTSSTVSSTPDVSGSESSSGQESAEGSEGSVSTEPPALSDTSVLGTG
;
A
#
# COMPACT_ATOMS: atom_id res chain seq x y z
N MET A 1 -65.04 36.48 -65.39
CA MET A 1 -65.26 36.52 -63.92
C MET A 1 -64.69 35.22 -63.38
N SER A 2 -63.74 35.36 -62.46
CA SER A 2 -62.70 34.39 -62.13
C SER A 2 -63.26 33.08 -61.55
N THR A 3 -62.73 31.96 -62.03
CA THR A 3 -62.87 30.66 -61.39
C THR A 3 -62.04 30.66 -60.09
N ASP A 4 -62.71 30.50 -58.97
CA ASP A 4 -62.13 30.45 -57.64
C ASP A 4 -61.44 29.10 -57.42
N THR A 5 -60.13 29.12 -57.22
CA THR A 5 -59.29 27.95 -56.99
C THR A 5 -59.23 27.66 -55.50
N ALA A 6 -59.84 26.57 -55.04
CA ALA A 6 -59.77 26.15 -53.65
C ALA A 6 -58.32 25.70 -53.27
N PRO A 7 -57.85 25.98 -52.04
CA PRO A 7 -56.45 25.81 -51.66
C PRO A 7 -56.05 24.33 -51.49
N GLU A 8 -54.86 23.96 -51.97
CA GLU A 8 -54.24 22.65 -51.73
C GLU A 8 -54.24 22.31 -50.23
N ARG A 9 -54.76 21.13 -49.90
CA ARG A 9 -54.64 20.56 -48.56
C ARG A 9 -53.16 20.29 -48.27
N TYR A 10 -52.58 21.08 -47.38
CA TYR A 10 -51.23 20.88 -46.85
C TYR A 10 -51.04 19.42 -46.39
N HIS A 11 -50.25 18.65 -47.14
CA HIS A 11 -49.87 17.29 -46.77
C HIS A 11 -49.19 17.33 -45.40
N ARG A 12 -49.87 16.78 -44.39
CA ARG A 12 -49.33 16.58 -43.04
C ARG A 12 -48.06 15.74 -43.17
N ARG A 13 -46.89 16.38 -43.25
CA ARG A 13 -45.59 15.70 -43.27
C ARG A 13 -45.58 14.73 -42.10
N ARG A 14 -45.49 13.43 -42.38
CA ARG A 14 -45.43 12.38 -41.34
C ARG A 14 -44.26 12.75 -40.44
N ARG A 15 -44.53 13.28 -39.25
CA ARG A 15 -43.52 13.66 -38.25
C ARG A 15 -42.94 12.43 -37.53
N TRP A 16 -43.60 11.28 -37.71
CA TRP A 16 -43.20 9.98 -37.19
C TRP A 16 -41.78 9.52 -37.58
N PRO A 17 -41.35 9.59 -38.86
CA PRO A 17 -39.95 9.30 -39.23
C PRO A 17 -38.93 10.25 -38.60
N ILE A 18 -39.29 11.52 -38.39
CA ILE A 18 -38.35 12.49 -37.77
C ILE A 18 -38.22 12.23 -36.27
N LEU A 19 -39.34 11.95 -35.58
CA LEU A 19 -39.33 11.64 -34.15
C LEU A 19 -38.55 10.35 -33.85
N THR A 20 -38.68 9.33 -34.70
CA THR A 20 -37.93 8.07 -34.55
C THR A 20 -36.42 8.30 -34.69
N VAL A 21 -35.98 9.09 -35.67
CA VAL A 21 -34.56 9.45 -35.82
C VAL A 21 -34.04 10.24 -34.62
N VAL A 22 -34.81 11.20 -34.09
CA VAL A 22 -34.41 11.99 -32.92
C VAL A 22 -34.26 11.11 -31.68
N VAL A 23 -35.18 10.17 -31.45
CA VAL A 23 -35.09 9.24 -30.30
C VAL A 23 -33.87 8.32 -30.42
N VAL A 24 -33.58 7.80 -31.62
CA VAL A 24 -32.39 6.96 -31.86
C VAL A 24 -31.10 7.74 -31.62
N LEU A 25 -31.03 9.00 -32.08
CA LEU A 25 -29.86 9.85 -31.85
C LEU A 25 -29.65 10.16 -30.37
N LEU A 26 -30.71 10.49 -29.63
CA LEU A 26 -30.62 10.73 -28.18
C LEU A 26 -30.19 9.46 -27.42
N ALA A 27 -30.73 8.30 -27.77
CA ALA A 27 -30.34 7.03 -27.17
C ALA A 27 -28.88 6.67 -27.47
N GLY A 28 -28.43 6.85 -28.72
CA GLY A 28 -27.04 6.60 -29.11
C GLY A 28 -26.06 7.54 -28.39
N THR A 29 -26.40 8.83 -28.32
CA THR A 29 -25.58 9.83 -27.60
C THR A 29 -25.51 9.50 -26.11
N GLY A 30 -26.65 9.15 -25.49
CA GLY A 30 -26.71 8.73 -24.09
C GLY A 30 -25.91 7.44 -23.82
N PHE A 31 -25.96 6.46 -24.72
CA PHE A 31 -25.21 5.21 -24.58
C PHE A 31 -23.70 5.43 -24.68
N ILE A 32 -23.25 6.29 -25.61
CA ILE A 32 -21.83 6.65 -25.76
C ILE A 32 -21.32 7.35 -24.50
N TRP A 33 -22.05 8.35 -24.00
CA TRP A 33 -21.70 9.01 -22.75
C TRP A 33 -21.74 8.05 -21.55
N PHE A 34 -22.71 7.13 -21.50
CA PHE A 34 -22.78 6.11 -20.45
C PHE A 34 -21.61 5.13 -20.49
N GLN A 35 -21.09 4.78 -21.68
CA GLN A 35 -19.87 3.97 -21.80
C GLN A 35 -18.61 4.73 -21.35
N VAL A 36 -18.53 6.03 -21.61
CA VAL A 36 -17.42 6.88 -21.17
C VAL A 36 -17.45 7.15 -19.66
N LEU A 37 -18.65 7.21 -19.07
CA LEU A 37 -18.89 7.45 -17.64
C LEU A 37 -18.97 6.17 -16.80
N LYS A 38 -18.83 4.98 -17.39
CA LYS A 38 -18.70 3.75 -16.61
C LYS A 38 -17.35 3.78 -15.90
N PRO A 39 -17.31 3.85 -14.56
CA PRO A 39 -16.10 3.43 -13.87
C PRO A 39 -15.83 1.99 -14.32
N GLY A 40 -14.61 1.73 -14.79
CA GLY A 40 -14.18 0.36 -15.11
C GLY A 40 -14.45 -0.55 -13.91
N PRO A 41 -14.70 -1.85 -14.14
CA PRO A 41 -14.92 -2.77 -13.03
C PRO A 41 -13.67 -2.74 -12.13
N ALA A 42 -13.78 -2.12 -10.96
CA ALA A 42 -12.80 -2.17 -9.87
C ALA A 42 -12.70 -3.59 -9.24
N ALA A 43 -13.09 -4.60 -10.00
CA ALA A 43 -13.16 -6.00 -9.63
C ALA A 43 -12.26 -6.80 -10.58
N ALA A 44 -10.99 -6.39 -10.67
CA ALA A 44 -9.90 -7.22 -11.17
C ALA A 44 -8.58 -6.59 -10.70
N THR A 45 -8.29 -6.61 -9.38
CA THR A 45 -6.99 -6.22 -8.77
C THR A 45 -6.46 -4.83 -9.19
N GLY A 46 -6.70 -3.73 -8.48
CA GLY A 46 -7.16 -3.60 -7.10
C GLY A 46 -7.10 -2.17 -6.59
N CYS A 47 -6.34 -1.27 -7.25
CA CYS A 47 -6.29 0.17 -7.00
C CYS A 47 -6.46 0.97 -8.31
N ASN A 48 -6.91 2.22 -8.21
CA ASN A 48 -6.92 3.15 -9.34
C ASN A 48 -5.52 3.67 -9.63
N GLN A 49 -5.30 4.27 -10.81
CA GLN A 49 -4.12 5.11 -11.02
C GLN A 49 -4.32 6.50 -10.39
N PRO A 50 -3.23 7.21 -10.07
CA PRO A 50 -3.28 8.62 -9.68
C PRO A 50 -4.12 9.47 -10.64
N GLY A 51 -5.09 10.20 -10.10
CA GLY A 51 -5.83 11.20 -10.86
C GLY A 51 -4.98 12.43 -11.16
N PRO A 52 -5.30 13.22 -12.21
CA PRO A 52 -4.68 14.52 -12.38
C PRO A 52 -4.95 15.35 -11.12
N ALA A 53 -3.88 15.90 -10.53
CA ALA A 53 -3.99 16.73 -9.34
C ALA A 53 -5.10 17.78 -9.54
N PRO A 54 -5.96 18.03 -8.53
CA PRO A 54 -7.01 19.02 -8.66
C PRO A 54 -6.35 20.34 -9.06
N SER A 55 -6.69 20.82 -10.26
CA SER A 55 -6.24 22.12 -10.72
C SER A 55 -6.76 23.11 -9.69
N THR A 56 -5.87 23.62 -8.86
CA THR A 56 -6.22 24.70 -7.94
C THR A 56 -6.59 25.84 -8.86
N THR A 57 -7.90 26.08 -9.04
CA THR A 57 -8.41 27.25 -9.77
C THR A 57 -7.67 28.43 -9.17
N SER A 58 -6.78 29.02 -9.98
CA SER A 58 -5.97 30.16 -9.58
C SER A 58 -6.92 31.16 -8.94
N GLN A 59 -6.70 31.44 -7.66
CA GLN A 59 -7.43 32.50 -6.98
C GLN A 59 -7.30 33.74 -7.86
N THR A 60 -8.45 34.25 -8.29
CA THR A 60 -8.60 35.56 -8.92
C THR A 60 -7.70 36.53 -8.19
N SER A 61 -6.56 36.86 -8.81
CA SER A 61 -5.67 37.90 -8.34
C SER A 61 -6.42 39.21 -8.54
N ARG A 62 -7.17 39.63 -7.52
CA ARG A 62 -7.68 41.00 -7.46
C ARG A 62 -6.45 41.90 -7.47
N SER A 63 -6.36 42.68 -8.54
CA SER A 63 -5.33 43.66 -8.81
C SER A 63 -5.05 44.52 -7.57
N ALA A 64 -3.91 44.27 -6.93
CA ALA A 64 -3.30 45.22 -6.01
C ALA A 64 -2.26 46.01 -6.81
N THR A 65 -2.54 47.30 -6.95
CA THR A 65 -1.73 48.30 -7.63
C THR A 65 -0.29 48.30 -7.16
N SER A 66 0.60 48.23 -8.13
CA SER A 66 2.05 48.30 -8.04
C SER A 66 2.54 49.55 -7.31
N SER A 67 3.41 49.37 -6.31
CA SER A 67 4.42 50.36 -5.94
C SER A 67 5.81 49.79 -6.20
N ARG A 68 6.61 50.66 -6.78
CA ARG A 68 7.84 50.45 -7.54
C ARG A 68 9.03 50.52 -6.60
N ALA A 69 9.93 49.53 -6.63
CA ALA A 69 11.29 49.71 -6.16
C ALA A 69 12.24 48.81 -6.96
N ALA A 70 13.17 49.46 -7.64
CA ALA A 70 14.20 48.87 -8.46
C ALA A 70 15.40 48.45 -7.59
N SER A 71 16.06 47.36 -7.97
CA SER A 71 17.51 47.23 -7.76
C SER A 71 18.09 46.21 -8.74
N SER A 72 18.99 46.75 -9.54
CA SER A 72 19.76 46.12 -10.59
C SER A 72 20.92 45.33 -10.01
N SER A 73 21.19 44.12 -10.51
CA SER A 73 22.56 43.61 -10.56
C SER A 73 22.76 42.79 -11.83
N ARG A 74 23.90 43.08 -12.46
CA ARG A 74 24.27 42.80 -13.85
C ARG A 74 25.36 41.74 -13.78
N SER A 75 25.13 40.56 -14.33
CA SER A 75 26.17 39.53 -14.49
C SER A 75 26.54 39.40 -15.96
N THR A 76 27.74 39.87 -16.27
CA THR A 76 28.48 39.66 -17.52
C THR A 76 29.09 38.26 -17.52
N GLY A 77 28.83 37.50 -18.58
CA GLY A 77 29.53 36.25 -18.89
C GLY A 77 29.67 36.12 -20.40
N THR A 78 30.88 36.38 -20.89
CA THR A 78 31.30 36.15 -22.28
C THR A 78 32.53 35.26 -22.24
N ALA A 79 32.49 34.10 -22.89
CA ALA A 79 33.58 33.59 -23.71
C ALA A 79 33.18 32.26 -24.35
N ALA A 80 33.32 32.23 -25.67
CA ALA A 80 33.21 31.07 -26.55
C ALA A 80 34.44 30.17 -26.45
N SER A 81 34.33 28.91 -26.90
CA SER A 81 35.31 28.25 -27.78
C SER A 81 34.80 26.89 -28.30
N THR A 82 35.15 26.64 -29.56
CA THR A 82 34.62 25.64 -30.50
C THR A 82 35.55 24.39 -30.58
N PRO A 83 35.44 23.47 -31.57
CA PRO A 83 35.21 22.04 -31.37
C PRO A 83 36.44 21.14 -31.58
N ARG A 84 36.32 19.83 -31.33
CA ARG A 84 37.23 18.82 -31.91
C ARG A 84 36.54 17.49 -32.20
N THR A 85 36.67 17.12 -33.47
CA THR A 85 36.30 15.90 -34.21
C THR A 85 36.95 14.63 -33.67
N SER A 86 36.28 13.47 -33.78
CA SER A 86 36.80 12.16 -34.27
C SER A 86 35.73 11.04 -34.18
N ALA A 87 35.42 10.40 -35.30
CA ALA A 87 34.72 9.10 -35.43
C ALA A 87 35.78 7.96 -35.56
N PRO A 88 35.49 6.69 -35.96
CA PRO A 88 34.25 5.90 -35.99
C PRO A 88 34.42 4.48 -35.36
N GLY A 89 33.35 3.67 -35.28
CA GLY A 89 33.44 2.25 -34.91
C GLY A 89 32.15 1.46 -35.13
N SER A 90 32.10 0.72 -36.23
CA SER A 90 31.00 -0.15 -36.69
C SER A 90 30.97 -1.52 -36.01
N SER A 91 29.77 -2.06 -35.74
CA SER A 91 29.38 -3.48 -35.85
C SER A 91 28.00 -3.69 -35.20
N ARG A 92 27.09 -4.57 -35.59
CA ARG A 92 26.81 -5.37 -36.79
C ARG A 92 25.42 -5.97 -36.53
N SER A 93 24.58 -6.04 -37.55
CA SER A 93 23.28 -6.72 -37.54
C SER A 93 23.39 -8.21 -37.20
N GLY A 94 22.43 -8.72 -36.44
CA GLY A 94 22.29 -10.13 -36.10
C GLY A 94 20.87 -10.46 -35.65
N SER A 95 19.95 -10.59 -36.62
CA SER A 95 18.65 -11.24 -36.41
C SER A 95 18.84 -12.76 -36.39
N ALA A 96 18.36 -13.43 -35.35
CA ALA A 96 18.03 -14.85 -35.40
C ALA A 96 16.70 -15.07 -34.68
N SER A 97 15.76 -15.60 -35.46
CA SER A 97 14.40 -15.98 -35.09
C SER A 97 14.41 -17.35 -34.40
N GLY A 98 13.62 -17.49 -33.35
CA GLY A 98 13.37 -18.75 -32.64
C GLY A 98 12.13 -18.64 -31.75
N SER A 99 10.95 -18.92 -32.32
CA SER A 99 9.72 -19.27 -31.58
C SER A 99 9.89 -20.66 -30.96
N ALA A 100 9.20 -21.12 -29.91
CA ALA A 100 8.37 -20.59 -28.83
C ALA A 100 7.97 -21.83 -27.99
N SER A 101 7.80 -21.71 -26.68
CA SER A 101 6.77 -22.46 -25.93
C SER A 101 6.57 -21.88 -24.54
N GLY A 102 5.48 -21.11 -24.40
CA GLY A 102 4.48 -21.37 -23.36
C GLY A 102 4.75 -20.90 -21.92
N THR A 103 4.69 -19.59 -21.67
CA THR A 103 4.11 -19.07 -20.41
C THR A 103 3.43 -17.74 -20.71
N ALA A 104 2.21 -17.55 -20.20
CA ALA A 104 1.38 -16.38 -20.44
C ALA A 104 2.13 -15.07 -20.13
N THR A 105 2.39 -14.28 -21.18
CA THR A 105 2.84 -12.90 -21.07
C THR A 105 1.63 -12.05 -20.69
N THR A 106 1.47 -11.78 -19.39
CA THR A 106 0.63 -10.67 -18.95
C THR A 106 1.34 -9.38 -19.35
N ALA A 107 0.76 -8.66 -20.30
CA ALA A 107 1.28 -7.39 -20.79
C ALA A 107 1.25 -6.33 -19.66
N SER A 108 2.43 -5.82 -19.30
CA SER A 108 2.61 -4.68 -18.40
C SER A 108 2.31 -3.38 -19.16
N VAL A 109 1.23 -2.71 -18.78
CA VAL A 109 0.91 -1.36 -19.28
C VAL A 109 1.51 -0.35 -18.30
N SER A 110 2.68 0.20 -18.64
CA SER A 110 3.31 1.28 -17.88
C SER A 110 2.73 2.63 -18.29
N THR A 111 2.10 3.31 -17.33
CA THR A 111 2.16 4.78 -17.23
C THR A 111 1.75 5.24 -15.83
N THR A 112 2.62 6.05 -15.19
CA THR A 112 2.39 6.98 -14.07
C THR A 112 2.53 6.52 -12.60
N LEU A 113 2.63 5.23 -12.27
CA LEU A 113 2.95 4.81 -10.89
C LEU A 113 4.06 3.74 -10.81
N GLY A 114 4.39 3.11 -11.94
CA GLY A 114 5.19 1.90 -12.02
C GLY A 114 4.38 0.75 -12.64
N SER A 115 4.87 -0.47 -12.47
CA SER A 115 4.18 -1.71 -12.84
C SER A 115 3.42 -2.27 -11.65
N PHE A 116 2.12 -2.53 -11.83
CA PHE A 116 1.35 -3.28 -10.86
C PHE A 116 1.76 -4.76 -10.86
N LEU A 117 1.96 -5.33 -9.68
CA LEU A 117 2.31 -6.74 -9.49
C LEU A 117 1.24 -7.45 -8.67
N ALA A 118 1.04 -8.74 -8.92
CA ALA A 118 0.16 -9.55 -8.09
C ALA A 118 0.73 -9.69 -6.66
N ALA A 119 -0.12 -9.80 -5.64
CA ALA A 119 0.34 -9.99 -4.25
C ALA A 119 1.27 -11.23 -4.10
N SER A 120 1.05 -12.26 -4.91
CA SER A 120 1.88 -13.46 -4.96
C SER A 120 3.28 -13.25 -5.58
N ALA A 121 3.53 -12.12 -6.23
CA ALA A 121 4.80 -11.85 -6.92
C ALA A 121 6.01 -11.88 -5.99
N LEU A 122 5.82 -11.55 -4.71
CA LEU A 122 6.89 -11.57 -3.71
C LEU A 122 6.85 -12.82 -2.81
N ARG A 123 5.98 -13.81 -3.09
CA ARG A 123 5.79 -14.97 -2.21
C ARG A 123 7.10 -15.69 -1.89
N ASP A 124 7.94 -15.89 -2.90
CA ASP A 124 9.23 -16.59 -2.81
C ASP A 124 10.41 -15.65 -2.53
N THR A 125 10.14 -14.37 -2.28
CA THR A 125 11.17 -13.41 -1.85
C THR A 125 11.44 -13.61 -0.36
N ARG A 126 12.70 -13.65 0.04
CA ARG A 126 13.07 -13.67 1.46
C ARG A 126 12.77 -12.29 2.08
N PRO A 127 12.00 -12.21 3.18
CA PRO A 127 11.76 -10.94 3.86
C PRO A 127 13.05 -10.34 4.43
N ALA A 128 13.17 -9.02 4.38
CA ALA A 128 14.22 -8.26 5.06
C ALA A 128 13.92 -8.13 6.57
N ASN A 129 14.96 -7.82 7.36
CA ASN A 129 14.79 -7.44 8.78
C ASN A 129 13.93 -6.16 8.86
N PRO A 130 12.78 -6.17 9.57
CA PRO A 130 11.89 -5.01 9.70
C PRO A 130 12.57 -3.77 10.29
N GLU A 131 13.59 -3.94 11.14
CA GLU A 131 14.31 -2.81 11.76
C GLU A 131 15.11 -1.98 10.73
N GLN A 132 15.55 -2.60 9.64
CA GLN A 132 16.40 -1.98 8.63
C GLN A 132 15.64 -1.45 7.42
N ILE A 133 14.31 -1.51 7.45
CA ILE A 133 13.48 -1.10 6.31
C ILE A 133 13.27 0.41 6.34
N ALA A 134 13.80 1.09 5.32
CA ALA A 134 13.53 2.49 5.06
C ALA A 134 12.07 2.66 4.56
N LEU A 135 11.12 2.67 5.51
CA LEU A 135 9.69 2.72 5.25
C LEU A 135 9.13 4.13 5.41
N GLN A 136 8.25 4.54 4.51
CA GLN A 136 7.45 5.75 4.63
C GLN A 136 5.96 5.41 4.49
N VAL A 137 5.15 5.83 5.45
CA VAL A 137 3.69 5.67 5.36
C VAL A 137 3.08 6.95 4.82
N PHE A 138 2.20 6.81 3.84
CA PHE A 138 1.46 7.90 3.21
C PHE A 138 -0.04 7.74 3.41
N ASN A 139 -0.71 8.87 3.64
CA ASN A 139 -2.16 8.95 3.62
C ASN A 139 -2.61 9.37 2.22
N ALA A 140 -3.18 8.42 1.49
CA ALA A 140 -3.80 8.63 0.19
C ALA A 140 -5.35 8.61 0.29
N SER A 141 -5.88 8.87 1.48
CA SER A 141 -7.31 8.93 1.81
C SER A 141 -7.70 10.29 2.38
N THR A 142 -9.00 10.52 2.55
CA THR A 142 -9.52 11.72 3.24
C THR A 142 -9.50 11.62 4.76
N THR A 143 -9.09 10.48 5.33
CA THR A 143 -9.08 10.24 6.79
C THR A 143 -7.90 10.95 7.43
N ARG A 144 -8.16 11.93 8.31
CA ARG A 144 -7.09 12.72 8.95
C ARG A 144 -6.28 11.86 9.92
N GLY A 145 -4.96 12.06 9.90
CA GLY A 145 -4.03 11.44 10.85
C GLY A 145 -3.74 9.95 10.59
N LEU A 146 -4.37 9.33 9.58
CA LEU A 146 -4.30 7.90 9.34
C LEU A 146 -2.86 7.39 9.22
N ALA A 147 -2.02 8.05 8.40
CA ALA A 147 -0.62 7.65 8.24
C ALA A 147 0.18 7.73 9.54
N ARG A 148 -0.09 8.71 10.41
CA ARG A 148 0.61 8.84 11.71
C ARG A 148 0.24 7.69 12.64
N THR A 149 -1.04 7.38 12.75
CA THR A 149 -1.52 6.25 13.55
C THR A 149 -0.88 4.94 13.10
N VAL A 150 -0.92 4.64 11.81
CA VAL A 150 -0.33 3.41 11.26
C VAL A 150 1.20 3.41 11.41
N THR A 151 1.86 4.57 11.28
CA THR A 151 3.30 4.68 11.56
C THR A 151 3.62 4.24 13.00
N THR A 152 2.85 4.70 13.99
CA THR A 152 3.04 4.29 15.40
C THR A 152 2.76 2.81 15.62
N GLU A 153 1.72 2.26 14.99
CA GLU A 153 1.41 0.83 15.06
C GLU A 153 2.56 -0.03 14.47
N LEU A 154 3.11 0.38 13.33
CA LEU A 154 4.24 -0.32 12.70
C LEU A 154 5.54 -0.19 13.50
N GLN A 155 5.80 0.96 14.13
CA GLN A 155 6.92 1.11 15.07
C GLN A 155 6.81 0.12 16.23
N ALA A 156 5.61 0.00 16.82
CA ALA A 156 5.34 -0.96 17.88
C ALA A 156 5.46 -2.42 17.42
N ALA A 157 5.37 -2.68 16.11
CA ALA A 157 5.55 -3.99 15.50
C ALA A 157 7.01 -4.29 15.06
N GLY A 158 7.97 -3.38 15.30
CA GLY A 158 9.40 -3.62 15.04
C GLY A 158 9.98 -2.90 13.82
N PHE A 159 9.22 -2.04 13.13
CA PHE A 159 9.75 -1.21 12.05
C PHE A 159 10.45 0.03 12.61
N SER A 160 11.74 -0.05 12.91
CA SER A 160 12.50 1.03 13.57
C SER A 160 13.00 2.13 12.61
N SER A 161 13.24 1.80 11.33
CA SER A 161 13.69 2.76 10.30
C SER A 161 12.54 3.43 9.52
N ILE A 162 11.41 3.67 10.18
CA ILE A 162 10.21 4.26 9.59
C ILE A 162 10.17 5.79 9.75
N LYS A 163 9.92 6.50 8.65
CA LYS A 163 9.77 7.95 8.63
C LYS A 163 8.40 8.39 9.15
N ALA A 164 8.28 9.66 9.56
CA ALA A 164 7.02 10.22 10.04
C ALA A 164 5.94 10.18 8.95
N GLY A 165 4.73 9.70 9.30
CA GLY A 165 3.62 9.62 8.36
C GLY A 165 3.28 10.96 7.68
N ALA A 166 3.05 10.91 6.36
CA ALA A 166 2.81 12.08 5.51
C ALA A 166 1.55 11.91 4.65
N ASN A 167 1.12 12.97 3.95
CA ASN A 167 0.08 12.85 2.91
C ASN A 167 0.73 12.43 1.59
N ASP A 168 0.01 11.64 0.80
CA ASP A 168 0.51 11.14 -0.48
C ASP A 168 0.48 12.25 -1.56
N VAL A 169 1.62 12.48 -2.21
CA VAL A 169 1.74 13.47 -3.29
C VAL A 169 1.13 12.94 -4.60
N LEU A 170 1.06 11.62 -4.76
CA LEU A 170 0.48 10.98 -5.95
C LEU A 170 -1.06 10.94 -5.88
N TYR A 171 -1.63 11.00 -4.69
CA TYR A 171 -3.08 11.09 -4.47
C TYR A 171 -3.42 12.35 -3.66
N PRO A 172 -3.21 13.56 -4.23
CA PRO A 172 -3.40 14.82 -3.51
C PRO A 172 -4.86 15.07 -3.13
N ALA A 173 -5.81 14.42 -3.82
CA ALA A 173 -7.23 14.46 -3.50
C ALA A 173 -7.64 13.40 -2.45
N GLY A 174 -6.73 12.51 -2.04
CA GLY A 174 -7.04 11.41 -1.13
C GLY A 174 -7.99 10.38 -1.75
N ASP A 175 -7.86 10.12 -3.05
CA ASP A 175 -8.76 9.33 -3.89
C ASP A 175 -8.20 7.96 -4.28
N LEU A 176 -7.27 7.40 -3.48
CA LEU A 176 -6.87 6.00 -3.62
C LEU A 176 -8.02 5.10 -3.16
N VAL A 177 -8.63 4.35 -4.07
CA VAL A 177 -9.90 3.64 -3.81
C VAL A 177 -9.74 2.28 -3.12
N CYS A 178 -8.52 1.79 -2.99
CA CYS A 178 -8.24 0.47 -2.43
C CYS A 178 -7.86 0.53 -0.94
N SER A 179 -7.52 -0.62 -0.36
CA SER A 179 -7.01 -0.73 1.01
C SER A 179 -5.68 -0.02 1.16
N SER A 180 -4.69 -0.40 0.36
CA SER A 180 -3.36 0.20 0.36
C SER A 180 -2.55 -0.18 -0.89
N GLU A 181 -1.47 0.56 -1.13
CA GLU A 181 -0.44 0.25 -2.11
C GLU A 181 0.93 0.15 -1.43
N ILE A 182 1.74 -0.82 -1.83
CA ILE A 182 3.16 -0.89 -1.47
C ILE A 182 3.96 -0.53 -2.72
N ARG A 183 4.65 0.61 -2.69
CA ARG A 183 5.49 1.11 -3.79
C ARG A 183 6.96 0.90 -3.49
N PHE A 184 7.70 0.30 -4.41
CA PHE A 184 9.10 -0.07 -4.20
C PHE A 184 9.86 -0.17 -5.52
N GLY A 185 11.19 -0.05 -5.44
CA GLY A 185 12.09 -0.26 -6.57
C GLY A 185 12.64 -1.68 -6.64
N PRO A 186 13.37 -2.03 -7.71
CA PRO A 186 14.00 -3.35 -7.84
C PRO A 186 14.92 -3.73 -6.66
N ALA A 187 15.57 -2.77 -6.02
CA ALA A 187 16.43 -3.02 -4.86
C ALA A 187 15.64 -3.26 -3.55
N GLY A 188 14.34 -2.92 -3.52
CA GLY A 188 13.47 -2.98 -2.35
C GLY A 188 12.60 -4.25 -2.24
N LEU A 189 12.86 -5.30 -3.03
CA LEU A 189 12.01 -6.50 -3.07
C LEU A 189 11.85 -7.18 -1.70
N ALA A 190 12.95 -7.35 -0.97
CA ALA A 190 12.95 -7.99 0.35
C ALA A 190 12.21 -7.14 1.40
N GLN A 191 12.35 -5.82 1.32
CA GLN A 191 11.69 -4.85 2.17
C GLN A 191 10.19 -4.82 1.90
N ALA A 192 9.80 -4.73 0.63
CA ALA A 192 8.39 -4.78 0.22
C ALA A 192 7.73 -6.08 0.65
N ARG A 193 8.46 -7.21 0.59
CA ARG A 193 7.99 -8.49 1.07
C ARG A 193 7.71 -8.52 2.58
N THR A 194 8.54 -7.86 3.39
CA THR A 194 8.29 -7.74 4.83
C THR A 194 7.07 -6.86 5.11
N VAL A 195 6.92 -5.74 4.39
CA VAL A 195 5.74 -4.87 4.51
C VAL A 195 4.45 -5.60 4.10
N LEU A 196 4.52 -6.48 3.10
CA LEU A 196 3.38 -7.31 2.67
C LEU A 196 2.92 -8.30 3.75
N ILE A 197 3.76 -8.66 4.73
CA ILE A 197 3.33 -9.46 5.89
C ILE A 197 2.31 -8.68 6.73
N VAL A 198 2.53 -7.37 6.93
CA VAL A 198 1.66 -6.52 7.76
C VAL A 198 0.54 -5.85 6.99
N ALA A 199 0.68 -5.71 5.67
CA ALA A 199 -0.32 -5.14 4.78
C ALA A 199 -0.67 -6.13 3.64
N PRO A 200 -1.29 -7.28 3.97
CA PRO A 200 -1.48 -8.37 3.01
C PRO A 200 -2.47 -8.07 1.88
N CYS A 201 -3.34 -7.08 2.10
CA CYS A 201 -4.29 -6.60 1.09
C CYS A 201 -3.76 -5.41 0.30
N ALA A 202 -2.47 -5.12 0.39
CA ALA A 202 -1.88 -4.06 -0.42
C ALA A 202 -1.68 -4.51 -1.87
N GLN A 203 -1.96 -3.60 -2.80
CA GLN A 203 -1.55 -3.74 -4.18
C GLN A 203 -0.05 -3.44 -4.29
N LEU A 204 0.71 -4.37 -4.89
CA LEU A 204 2.13 -4.15 -5.14
C LEU A 204 2.33 -3.28 -6.38
N VAL A 205 3.20 -2.28 -6.27
CA VAL A 205 3.60 -1.40 -7.37
C VAL A 205 5.12 -1.31 -7.40
N GLN A 206 5.71 -1.77 -8.48
CA GLN A 206 7.15 -1.64 -8.71
C GLN A 206 7.42 -0.39 -9.56
N ASP A 207 8.06 0.61 -8.97
CA ASP A 207 8.48 1.84 -9.66
C ASP A 207 9.97 1.78 -10.06
N ASP A 208 10.47 2.89 -10.58
CA ASP A 208 11.83 3.04 -11.09
C ASP A 208 12.84 3.56 -10.05
N ARG A 209 12.47 3.63 -8.76
CA ARG A 209 13.43 4.03 -7.73
C ARG A 209 14.58 3.01 -7.65
N PHE A 210 15.80 3.49 -7.45
CA PHE A 210 17.00 2.66 -7.43
C PHE A 210 17.41 2.22 -6.02
N ASP A 211 16.84 2.84 -4.99
CA ASP A 211 17.10 2.49 -3.60
C ASP A 211 16.13 1.41 -3.09
N ALA A 212 16.40 0.92 -1.88
CA ALA A 212 15.61 -0.10 -1.22
C ALA A 212 14.50 0.49 -0.32
N SER A 213 14.14 1.76 -0.52
CA SER A 213 13.03 2.37 0.22
C SER A 213 11.69 1.79 -0.22
N VAL A 214 10.75 1.78 0.72
CA VAL A 214 9.39 1.29 0.48
C VAL A 214 8.41 2.33 0.98
N ASP A 215 7.39 2.59 0.17
CA ASP A 215 6.28 3.47 0.55
C ASP A 215 5.01 2.63 0.74
N LEU A 216 4.32 2.85 1.85
CA LEU A 216 3.00 2.27 2.12
C LEU A 216 1.94 3.38 2.02
N ALA A 217 1.20 3.43 0.92
CA ALA A 217 0.11 4.39 0.74
C ALA A 217 -1.22 3.78 1.20
N LEU A 218 -1.92 4.46 2.10
CA LEU A 218 -3.17 4.01 2.71
C LEU A 218 -4.36 4.64 1.99
N GLY A 219 -5.26 3.82 1.45
CA GLY A 219 -6.40 4.28 0.66
C GLY A 219 -7.70 4.40 1.45
N ALA A 220 -8.77 4.76 0.75
CA ALA A 220 -10.10 4.98 1.32
C ALA A 220 -10.75 3.72 1.88
N ARG A 221 -10.28 2.52 1.48
CA ARG A 221 -10.75 1.23 2.01
C ARG A 221 -9.82 0.65 3.06
N TYR A 222 -8.82 1.40 3.51
CA TYR A 222 -7.96 0.95 4.59
C TYR A 222 -8.78 0.76 5.87
N VAL A 223 -8.69 -0.43 6.44
CA VAL A 223 -9.24 -0.75 7.75
C VAL A 223 -8.04 -1.03 8.66
N SER A 224 -7.86 -0.20 9.70
CA SER A 224 -6.84 -0.49 10.69
C SER A 224 -7.18 -1.83 11.34
N THR A 225 -6.28 -2.79 11.14
CA THR A 225 -6.32 -4.10 11.76
C THR A 225 -5.07 -4.18 12.61
N PRO A 226 -5.18 -4.44 13.91
CA PRO A 226 -4.00 -4.56 14.75
C PRO A 226 -3.10 -5.68 14.20
N VAL A 227 -1.79 -5.46 14.22
CA VAL A 227 -0.81 -6.51 13.90
C VAL A 227 -1.00 -7.63 14.90
N THR A 228 -1.42 -8.81 14.42
CA THR A 228 -1.73 -9.95 15.29
C THR A 228 -0.45 -10.47 15.96
N ASP A 229 -0.61 -11.23 17.03
CA ASP A 229 0.55 -11.76 17.75
C ASP A 229 1.33 -12.78 16.92
N GLU A 230 0.67 -13.49 15.99
CA GLU A 230 1.33 -14.34 15.00
C GLU A 230 2.19 -13.52 14.04
N MET A 231 1.66 -12.40 13.55
CA MET A 231 2.41 -11.49 12.67
C MET A 231 3.61 -10.90 13.43
N LYS A 232 3.44 -10.47 14.69
CA LYS A 232 4.55 -9.99 15.51
C LYS A 232 5.58 -11.07 15.76
N ALA A 233 5.17 -12.30 16.07
CA ALA A 233 6.09 -13.42 16.25
C ALA A 233 6.88 -13.71 14.98
N GLN A 234 6.23 -13.63 13.81
CA GLN A 234 6.90 -13.77 12.53
C GLN A 234 7.90 -12.63 12.25
N LEU A 235 7.55 -11.39 12.56
CA LEU A 235 8.47 -10.25 12.46
C LEU A 235 9.65 -10.40 13.44
N GLN A 236 9.40 -10.83 14.67
CA GLN A 236 10.45 -11.09 15.66
C GLN A 236 11.41 -12.19 15.19
N ALA A 237 10.88 -13.28 14.61
CA ALA A 237 11.72 -14.34 14.05
C ALA A 237 12.63 -13.82 12.91
N LEU A 238 12.18 -12.83 12.13
CA LEU A 238 13.01 -12.17 11.11
C LEU A 238 14.12 -11.30 11.73
N ILE A 239 13.83 -10.62 12.84
CA ILE A 239 14.83 -9.83 13.60
C ILE A 239 15.89 -10.79 14.17
N ASP A 240 15.47 -11.85 14.86
CA ASP A 240 16.36 -12.83 15.48
C ASP A 240 17.21 -13.59 14.45
N ALA A 241 16.68 -13.82 13.25
CA ALA A 241 17.40 -14.45 12.15
C ALA A 241 18.44 -13.51 11.51
N ALA A 242 18.27 -12.19 11.63
CA ALA A 242 19.19 -11.19 11.12
C ALA A 242 20.27 -10.76 12.15
N ALA A 243 20.13 -11.19 13.41
CA ALA A 243 21.09 -10.88 14.46
C ALA A 243 22.49 -11.47 14.15
N PRO A 244 23.58 -10.71 14.37
CA PRO A 244 24.93 -11.25 14.26
C PRO A 244 25.16 -12.46 15.17
N PRO A 245 25.98 -13.45 14.77
CA PRO A 245 26.28 -14.57 15.63
C PRO A 245 26.95 -14.09 16.93
N PRO A 246 26.63 -14.69 18.09
CA PRO A 246 27.28 -14.33 19.33
C PRO A 246 28.78 -14.65 19.27
N VAL A 247 29.58 -13.81 19.94
CA VAL A 247 31.00 -14.06 20.16
C VAL A 247 31.13 -14.66 21.56
N ILE A 248 31.57 -15.92 21.64
CA ILE A 248 31.83 -16.61 22.90
C ILE A 248 33.34 -16.79 22.99
N GLU A 249 33.96 -16.26 24.04
CA GLU A 249 35.40 -16.43 24.32
C GLU A 249 36.33 -16.01 23.15
N GLY A 250 35.95 -14.96 22.42
CA GLY A 250 36.73 -14.45 21.28
C GLY A 250 36.58 -15.26 20.00
N GLN A 251 35.72 -16.27 19.97
CA GLN A 251 35.35 -17.03 18.77
C GLN A 251 33.93 -16.66 18.34
N THR A 252 33.77 -16.26 17.08
CA THR A 252 32.43 -16.10 16.49
C THR A 252 31.79 -17.47 16.32
N ALA A 253 30.61 -17.67 16.89
CA ALA A 253 29.82 -18.87 16.61
C ALA A 253 29.56 -19.00 15.10
N ALA A 254 29.40 -20.24 14.63
CA ALA A 254 29.08 -20.51 13.23
C ALA A 254 27.81 -19.75 12.80
N ALA A 255 27.79 -19.29 11.55
CA ALA A 255 26.63 -18.61 11.00
C ALA A 255 25.37 -19.50 11.09
N ARG A 256 24.27 -18.92 11.56
CA ARG A 256 22.99 -19.63 11.66
C ARG A 256 22.52 -20.03 10.25
N PRO A 257 22.03 -21.26 10.04
CA PRO A 257 21.41 -21.62 8.78
C PRO A 257 20.29 -20.65 8.41
N LEU A 258 20.21 -20.28 7.14
CA LEU A 258 19.18 -19.39 6.64
C LEU A 258 17.79 -19.99 6.90
N ALA A 259 16.96 -19.28 7.66
CA ALA A 259 15.59 -19.70 7.92
C ALA A 259 14.81 -19.93 6.61
N SER A 260 13.83 -20.84 6.62
CA SER A 260 12.90 -21.00 5.49
C SER A 260 12.13 -19.71 5.24
N ILE A 261 11.79 -19.45 3.98
CA ILE A 261 10.98 -18.28 3.61
C ILE A 261 9.59 -18.47 4.23
N PRO A 262 9.12 -17.55 5.09
CA PRO A 262 7.82 -17.70 5.71
C PRO A 262 6.71 -17.49 4.67
N PRO A 263 5.59 -18.22 4.75
CA PRO A 263 4.47 -18.02 3.83
C PRO A 263 3.90 -16.59 3.93
N LEU A 264 3.17 -16.17 2.89
CA LEU A 264 2.32 -14.99 2.98
C LEU A 264 1.12 -15.32 3.88
N PRO A 265 0.65 -14.38 4.71
CA PRO A 265 -0.58 -14.59 5.48
C PRO A 265 -1.78 -14.76 4.51
N GLU A 266 -2.64 -15.72 4.82
CA GLU A 266 -3.87 -15.96 4.05
C GLU A 266 -4.96 -15.02 4.58
N VAL A 267 -5.21 -13.92 3.88
CA VAL A 267 -6.23 -12.93 4.24
C VAL A 267 -7.20 -12.74 3.08
N ASP A 268 -8.50 -12.76 3.38
CA ASP A 268 -9.53 -12.42 2.40
C ASP A 268 -9.62 -10.90 2.23
N CYS A 269 -8.96 -10.43 1.18
CA CYS A 269 -8.92 -9.01 0.81
C CYS A 269 -10.15 -8.53 0.04
N SER A 270 -11.13 -9.41 -0.22
CA SER A 270 -12.37 -9.08 -0.92
C SER A 270 -13.54 -8.76 0.03
N ALA A 271 -13.43 -9.08 1.31
CA ALA A 271 -14.52 -8.89 2.26
C ALA A 271 -14.58 -7.44 2.79
N PRO A 272 -15.72 -6.73 2.69
CA PRO A 272 -15.93 -5.53 3.50
C PRO A 272 -15.94 -5.92 4.98
N PRO A 273 -15.51 -5.06 5.92
CA PRO A 273 -15.52 -5.38 7.34
C PRO A 273 -16.97 -5.59 7.79
N THR A 274 -17.41 -6.84 7.87
CA THR A 274 -18.66 -7.20 8.50
C THR A 274 -18.48 -6.95 9.99
N ARG A 275 -19.28 -6.01 10.52
CA ARG A 275 -19.42 -5.78 11.95
C ARG A 275 -19.65 -7.12 12.64
N ALA A 276 -18.77 -7.44 13.60
CA ALA A 276 -18.80 -8.60 14.50
C ALA A 276 -20.07 -9.47 14.39
N GLY A 277 -19.91 -10.66 13.80
CA GLY A 277 -20.98 -11.64 13.66
C GLY A 277 -20.40 -13.03 13.46
N THR A 278 -20.25 -13.74 14.57
CA THR A 278 -20.32 -15.20 14.70
C THR A 278 -19.53 -16.01 13.65
N SER A 279 -18.32 -16.41 14.04
CA SER A 279 -17.59 -17.53 13.44
C SER A 279 -18.53 -18.73 13.25
N SER A 280 -18.90 -18.98 11.99
CA SER A 280 -19.60 -20.20 11.59
C SER A 280 -18.55 -21.29 11.43
N THR A 281 -18.35 -22.06 12.49
CA THR A 281 -17.59 -23.31 12.46
C THR A 281 -18.38 -24.33 11.65
N SER A 282 -18.09 -24.46 10.36
CA SER A 282 -18.48 -25.64 9.58
C SER A 282 -17.43 -26.74 9.79
N SER A 283 -17.45 -27.35 10.97
CA SER A 283 -16.74 -28.62 11.19
C SER A 283 -17.68 -29.75 10.81
N THR A 284 -17.54 -30.23 9.57
CA THR A 284 -18.02 -31.57 9.22
C THR A 284 -17.15 -32.57 9.96
N VAL A 285 -17.62 -33.07 11.10
CA VAL A 285 -17.11 -34.32 11.66
C VAL A 285 -18.29 -35.30 11.78
N SER A 286 -18.17 -36.33 10.95
CA SER A 286 -18.98 -37.52 10.97
C SER A 286 -18.65 -38.34 12.23
N SER A 287 -19.62 -39.12 12.70
CA SER A 287 -19.54 -40.24 13.67
C SER A 287 -20.09 -39.96 15.08
N THR A 288 -21.32 -40.42 15.29
CA THR A 288 -21.85 -40.96 16.57
C THR A 288 -21.63 -42.49 16.59
N PRO A 289 -21.95 -43.23 17.68
CA PRO A 289 -22.06 -42.87 19.11
C PRO A 289 -21.22 -43.83 20.01
N ASP A 290 -21.16 -43.60 21.33
CA ASP A 290 -21.80 -44.44 22.37
C ASP A 290 -21.14 -44.40 23.78
N VAL A 291 -22.03 -44.58 24.78
CA VAL A 291 -21.84 -45.07 26.17
C VAL A 291 -21.18 -44.22 27.28
N SER A 292 -22.07 -43.84 28.20
CA SER A 292 -22.05 -43.91 29.68
C SER A 292 -20.83 -43.50 30.52
N GLY A 293 -21.11 -42.57 31.44
CA GLY A 293 -21.01 -42.83 32.88
C GLY A 293 -19.74 -42.33 33.56
N SER A 294 -19.88 -41.35 34.46
CA SER A 294 -18.98 -41.21 35.60
C SER A 294 -19.61 -40.36 36.70
N GLU A 295 -19.76 -41.01 37.84
CA GLU A 295 -20.27 -40.56 39.12
C GLU A 295 -19.37 -39.54 39.82
N SER A 296 -19.98 -38.82 40.77
CA SER A 296 -19.34 -38.14 41.90
C SER A 296 -18.39 -39.03 42.69
N SER A 297 -17.29 -38.48 43.21
CA SER A 297 -16.96 -38.59 44.64
C SER A 297 -15.78 -37.69 45.03
N SER A 298 -16.04 -36.94 46.09
CA SER A 298 -15.14 -36.32 47.05
C SER A 298 -13.99 -37.20 47.56
N GLY A 299 -12.90 -36.53 47.96
CA GLY A 299 -11.82 -37.09 48.78
C GLY A 299 -10.85 -35.99 49.23
N GLN A 300 -11.02 -35.49 50.45
CA GLN A 300 -10.02 -34.74 51.21
C GLN A 300 -9.02 -35.73 51.81
N GLU A 301 -7.73 -35.41 51.81
CA GLU A 301 -6.84 -35.79 52.91
C GLU A 301 -5.75 -34.74 53.11
N SER A 302 -5.45 -34.52 54.38
CA SER A 302 -4.67 -33.43 54.97
C SER A 302 -3.24 -33.86 55.31
N ALA A 303 -2.45 -32.85 55.73
CA ALA A 303 -1.26 -32.93 56.60
C ALA A 303 0.08 -33.22 55.87
N GLU A 304 1.24 -32.67 56.25
CA GLU A 304 1.64 -31.83 57.38
C GLU A 304 3.07 -31.28 57.12
N GLY A 305 3.40 -30.13 57.74
CA GLY A 305 4.75 -29.74 58.17
C GLY A 305 5.67 -29.07 57.14
N SER A 306 6.53 -28.10 57.48
CA SER A 306 6.73 -27.30 58.70
C SER A 306 7.80 -26.25 58.35
N GLU A 307 7.59 -25.00 58.78
CA GLU A 307 8.58 -24.05 59.35
C GLU A 307 9.83 -23.64 58.53
N GLY A 308 10.27 -22.37 58.45
CA GLY A 308 9.93 -21.12 59.11
C GLY A 308 10.33 -19.93 58.21
N SER A 309 9.66 -18.77 58.27
CA SER A 309 9.86 -17.69 59.27
C SER A 309 11.31 -17.17 59.33
N VAL A 310 11.62 -15.87 59.30
CA VAL A 310 10.81 -14.64 59.30
C VAL A 310 11.78 -13.44 59.21
N SER A 311 11.22 -12.27 58.84
CA SER A 311 11.64 -10.90 59.18
C SER A 311 12.67 -10.15 58.33
N THR A 312 12.59 -8.82 58.17
CA THR A 312 11.58 -7.76 58.38
C THR A 312 12.28 -6.47 57.89
N GLU A 313 11.61 -5.66 57.07
CA GLU A 313 11.92 -4.25 56.70
C GLU A 313 11.83 -3.31 57.93
N PRO A 314 11.91 -1.96 57.87
CA PRO A 314 12.71 -0.94 57.16
C PRO A 314 13.35 0.02 58.24
N PRO A 315 13.60 1.36 58.11
CA PRO A 315 13.44 2.34 57.02
C PRO A 315 14.59 3.37 56.81
N ALA A 316 14.32 4.25 55.84
CA ALA A 316 15.10 5.37 55.29
C ALA A 316 15.64 6.41 56.29
N LEU A 317 16.78 7.02 55.94
CA LEU A 317 17.17 8.38 56.34
C LEU A 317 17.98 9.09 55.24
N SER A 318 17.82 10.40 55.26
CA SER A 318 18.09 11.45 54.28
C SER A 318 19.51 12.03 54.29
N ASP A 319 19.79 12.86 53.29
CA ASP A 319 20.70 14.02 53.24
C ASP A 319 22.23 13.81 53.13
N THR A 320 22.84 14.34 52.05
CA THR A 320 23.64 15.60 52.08
C THR A 320 24.48 15.79 50.80
N SER A 321 24.39 17.01 50.27
CA SER A 321 25.17 17.71 49.25
C SER A 321 26.68 17.44 49.16
N VAL A 322 27.24 17.47 47.92
CA VAL A 322 28.54 18.14 47.63
C VAL A 322 28.53 18.74 46.22
N LEU A 323 28.75 20.06 46.16
CA LEU A 323 29.14 20.84 44.98
C LEU A 323 30.57 20.48 44.53
N GLY A 324 30.82 20.49 43.21
CA GLY A 324 32.17 20.42 42.67
C GLY A 324 32.27 21.11 41.31
N THR A 325 32.42 22.43 41.32
CA THR A 325 33.00 23.21 40.22
C THR A 325 34.52 23.17 40.32
N GLY A 326 35.18 22.89 39.19
CA GLY A 326 36.61 23.06 38.94
C GLY A 326 36.84 23.03 37.45
#